data_AF-A0A640W258-F1
#
_entry.id   AF-A0A640W258-F1
#
_cell.length_a   1.000
_cell.length_b   1.000
_cell.length_c   1.000
_cell.angle_alpha   90.00
_cell.angle_beta   90.00
_cell.angle_gamma   90.00
#
_symmetry.space_group_name_H-M   'P 1'
#
loop_
_entity.id
_entity.type
_entity.pdbx_description
1 polymer ?
#
loop_
_entity_poly.entity_id
_entity_poly.type
_entity_poly.pdbx_seq_one_letter_code
_entity_poly.pdbx_strand_id
1 'polypeptide(L)'
;MILVFSLLLVIDYLILVFSLLFSSAFFINIFRLKYDKEGVYRKTLDDKMAFKFTAYFALYYPVYKLINLFSLPPIKSFYLRLIGAKIGKNVFLAGEEWLDPCLLEIGDNTMIGGRAMILGHIAEEKLILKQTKIGKNCLVGGETFIMPALL
;
A
#
# COMPACT_ATOMS: atom_id res chain seq x y z
N MET A 1 18.46 33.59 8.53
CA MET A 1 17.92 33.38 7.17
C MET A 1 17.91 31.90 6.77
N ILE A 2 19.03 31.18 6.87
CA ILE A 2 19.13 29.74 6.51
C ILE A 2 18.17 28.85 7.35
N LEU A 3 18.08 29.08 8.67
CA LEU A 3 17.19 28.30 9.53
C LEU A 3 15.70 28.43 9.13
N VAL A 4 15.26 29.66 8.85
CA VAL A 4 13.87 29.92 8.42
C VAL A 4 13.59 29.23 7.09
N PHE A 5 14.53 29.31 6.14
CA PHE A 5 14.41 28.60 4.87
C PHE A 5 14.32 27.08 5.06
N SER A 6 15.15 26.49 5.93
CA SER A 6 15.07 25.05 6.22
C SER A 6 13.75 24.63 6.86
N LEU A 7 13.18 25.45 7.74
CA LEU A 7 11.88 25.18 8.36
C LEU A 7 10.74 25.27 7.34
N LEU A 8 10.77 26.25 6.44
CA LEU A 8 9.80 26.36 5.35
C LEU A 8 9.82 25.13 4.45
N LEU A 9 11.00 24.63 4.06
CA LEU A 9 11.12 23.41 3.27
C LEU A 9 10.50 22.19 3.96
N VAL A 10 10.67 22.05 5.28
CA VAL A 10 10.04 20.96 6.04
C VAL A 10 8.52 21.11 6.05
N ILE A 11 8.01 22.31 6.27
CA ILE A 11 6.56 22.58 6.28
C ILE A 11 5.93 22.33 4.90
N ASP A 12 6.54 22.86 3.84
CA ASP A 12 6.07 22.66 2.46
C ASP A 12 6.07 21.17 2.08
N TYR A 13 7.10 20.44 2.50
CA TYR A 13 7.16 18.99 2.31
C TYR A 13 6.02 18.26 3.06
N LEU A 14 5.76 18.61 4.32
CA LEU A 14 4.65 18.03 5.08
C LEU A 14 3.31 18.31 4.40
N ILE A 15 3.08 19.54 3.96
CA ILE A 15 1.87 19.94 3.21
C ILE A 15 1.73 19.12 1.93
N LEU A 16 2.82 18.94 1.18
CA LEU A 16 2.84 18.13 -0.04
C LEU A 16 2.45 16.67 0.26
N VAL A 17 3.04 16.06 1.29
CA VAL A 17 2.73 14.67 1.68
C VAL A 17 1.27 14.54 2.07
N PHE A 18 0.75 15.39 2.95
CA PHE A 18 -0.66 15.36 3.33
C PHE A 18 -1.59 15.56 2.12
N SER A 19 -1.31 16.54 1.27
CA SER A 19 -2.10 16.81 0.06
C SER A 19 -2.13 15.61 -0.89
N LEU A 20 -1.00 14.94 -1.11
CA LEU A 20 -0.90 13.75 -1.96
C LEU A 20 -1.60 12.52 -1.36
N LEU A 21 -1.53 12.36 -0.03
CA LEU A 21 -2.25 11.30 0.68
C LEU A 21 -3.76 11.45 0.51
N PHE A 22 -4.28 12.65 0.77
CA PHE A 22 -5.71 12.91 0.67
C PHE A 22 -6.20 12.89 -0.77
N SER A 23 -5.46 13.48 -1.72
CA SER A 23 -5.86 13.46 -3.12
C SER A 23 -5.86 12.04 -3.68
N SER A 24 -4.80 11.24 -3.51
CA SER A 24 -4.77 9.85 -4.00
C SER A 24 -5.89 9.01 -3.37
N ALA A 25 -6.11 9.12 -2.05
CA ALA A 25 -7.22 8.43 -1.40
C ALA A 25 -8.57 8.92 -1.95
N PHE A 26 -8.75 10.22 -2.19
CA PHE A 26 -9.96 10.77 -2.78
C PHE A 26 -10.22 10.20 -4.17
N PHE A 27 -9.21 10.23 -5.06
CA PHE A 27 -9.30 9.69 -6.42
C PHE A 27 -9.58 8.18 -6.43
N ILE A 28 -8.89 7.40 -5.59
CA ILE A 28 -9.13 5.95 -5.49
C ILE A 28 -10.56 5.63 -5.06
N ASN A 29 -11.09 6.38 -4.08
CA ASN A 29 -12.44 6.14 -3.56
C ASN A 29 -13.54 6.67 -4.49
N ILE A 30 -13.37 7.85 -5.10
CA ILE A 30 -14.37 8.46 -5.99
C ILE A 30 -14.52 7.67 -7.30
N PHE A 31 -13.41 7.22 -7.90
CA PHE A 31 -13.42 6.41 -9.12
C PHE A 31 -13.68 4.92 -8.85
N ARG A 32 -13.89 4.51 -7.59
CA ARG A 32 -14.15 3.12 -7.17
C ARG A 32 -13.12 2.13 -7.76
N LEU A 33 -11.84 2.50 -7.65
CA LEU A 33 -10.70 1.76 -8.23
C LEU A 33 -10.24 0.58 -7.37
N LYS A 34 -10.79 0.41 -6.16
CA LYS A 34 -10.51 -0.74 -5.31
C LYS A 34 -10.85 -2.05 -6.06
N TYR A 35 -9.94 -3.01 -5.96
CA TYR A 35 -10.02 -4.31 -6.64
C TYR A 35 -9.96 -5.41 -5.57
N ASP A 36 -11.10 -5.98 -5.21
CA ASP A 36 -11.25 -6.94 -4.12
C ASP A 36 -11.66 -8.35 -4.59
N LYS A 37 -11.98 -8.49 -5.88
CA LYS A 37 -12.34 -9.78 -6.47
C LYS A 37 -11.10 -10.61 -6.75
N GLU A 38 -10.99 -11.74 -6.04
CA GLU A 38 -9.99 -12.75 -6.35
C GLU A 38 -10.31 -13.41 -7.70
N GLY A 39 -9.28 -13.74 -8.47
CA GLY A 39 -9.44 -14.38 -9.76
C GLY A 39 -8.23 -14.26 -10.66
N VAL A 40 -8.34 -14.87 -11.84
CA VAL A 40 -7.35 -14.82 -12.91
C VAL A 40 -7.90 -13.97 -14.04
N TYR A 41 -7.21 -12.88 -14.33
CA TYR A 41 -7.60 -11.85 -15.29
C TYR A 41 -6.59 -11.75 -16.44
N ARG A 42 -7.03 -11.25 -17.59
CA ARG A 42 -6.12 -11.00 -18.71
C ARG A 42 -5.34 -9.72 -18.42
N LYS A 43 -4.03 -9.72 -18.70
CA LYS A 43 -3.16 -8.54 -18.58
C LYS A 43 -3.35 -7.60 -19.78
N THR A 44 -4.60 -7.23 -20.07
CA THR A 44 -4.96 -6.35 -21.18
C THR A 44 -5.81 -5.22 -20.61
N LEU A 45 -5.58 -3.99 -21.05
CA LEU A 45 -6.33 -2.81 -20.56
C LEU A 45 -7.83 -2.85 -20.86
N ASP A 46 -8.26 -3.75 -21.75
CA ASP A 46 -9.67 -4.03 -22.04
C ASP A 46 -10.37 -4.76 -20.88
N ASP A 47 -9.63 -5.55 -20.10
CA ASP A 47 -10.17 -6.15 -18.88
C ASP A 47 -10.35 -5.07 -17.81
N LYS A 48 -11.61 -4.82 -17.43
CA LYS A 48 -11.97 -3.83 -16.41
C LYS A 48 -11.20 -4.02 -15.11
N MET A 49 -10.90 -5.25 -14.72
CA MET A 49 -10.17 -5.53 -13.48
C MET A 49 -8.69 -5.18 -13.61
N ALA A 50 -8.07 -5.52 -14.75
CA ALA A 50 -6.68 -5.15 -15.02
C ALA A 50 -6.52 -3.63 -15.15
N PHE A 51 -7.49 -2.93 -15.76
CA PHE A 51 -7.53 -1.48 -15.79
C PHE A 51 -7.62 -0.89 -14.38
N LYS A 52 -8.55 -1.37 -13.55
CA LYS A 52 -8.67 -0.93 -12.15
C LYS A 52 -7.39 -1.15 -11.35
N PHE A 53 -6.80 -2.34 -11.46
CA PHE A 53 -5.53 -2.69 -10.82
C PHE A 53 -4.43 -1.71 -11.23
N THR A 54 -4.28 -1.47 -12.53
CA THR A 54 -3.24 -0.59 -13.10
C THR A 54 -3.46 0.87 -12.65
N ALA A 55 -4.68 1.38 -12.77
CA ALA A 55 -5.03 2.74 -12.37
C ALA A 55 -4.85 2.96 -10.86
N TYR A 56 -5.24 1.97 -10.05
CA TYR A 56 -4.98 1.99 -8.62
C TYR A 56 -3.48 2.05 -8.32
N PHE A 57 -2.68 1.16 -8.93
CA PHE A 57 -1.24 1.10 -8.69
C PHE A 57 -0.55 2.41 -9.09
N ALA A 58 -0.96 3.02 -10.21
CA ALA A 58 -0.46 4.30 -10.67
C ALA A 58 -0.72 5.44 -9.67
N LEU A 59 -1.85 5.43 -8.96
CA LEU A 59 -2.20 6.46 -7.97
C LEU A 59 -1.57 6.19 -6.60
N TYR A 60 -1.54 4.93 -6.17
CA TYR A 60 -1.07 4.56 -4.83
C TYR A 60 0.47 4.55 -4.73
N TYR A 61 1.16 3.97 -5.72
CA TYR A 61 2.58 3.66 -5.59
C TYR A 61 3.49 4.89 -5.40
N PRO A 62 3.31 6.01 -6.14
CA PRO A 62 4.13 7.21 -5.94
C PRO A 62 3.93 7.81 -4.53
N VAL A 63 2.69 7.87 -4.07
CA VAL A 63 2.34 8.41 -2.74
C VAL A 63 2.91 7.53 -1.64
N TYR A 64 2.76 6.21 -1.77
CA TYR A 64 3.30 5.27 -0.81
C TYR A 64 4.83 5.31 -0.72
N LYS A 65 5.52 5.47 -1.86
CA LYS A 65 6.97 5.67 -1.89
C LYS A 65 7.41 6.95 -1.17
N LEU A 66 6.64 8.04 -1.29
CA LEU A 66 6.88 9.27 -0.53
C LEU A 66 6.68 9.09 0.97
N ILE A 67 5.66 8.36 1.42
CA ILE A 67 5.46 8.05 2.85
C ILE A 67 6.66 7.29 3.43
N ASN A 68 7.21 6.36 2.65
CA ASN A 68 8.34 5.52 3.09
C ASN A 68 9.64 6.31 3.27
N LEU A 69 9.81 7.45 2.59
CA LEU A 69 11.03 8.25 2.69
C LEU A 69 11.30 8.80 4.11
N PHE A 70 10.26 9.01 4.91
CA PHE A 70 10.37 9.59 6.26
C PHE A 70 9.94 8.64 7.38
N SER A 71 9.69 7.35 7.08
CA SER A 71 9.32 6.32 8.05
C SER A 71 8.33 6.82 9.11
N LEU A 72 7.09 7.09 8.69
CA LEU A 72 5.98 7.48 9.57
C LEU A 72 4.96 6.32 9.72
N PRO A 73 5.23 5.29 10.55
CA PRO A 73 4.38 4.09 10.65
C PRO A 73 2.88 4.36 10.93
N PRO A 74 2.51 5.29 11.83
CA PRO A 74 1.09 5.54 12.10
C PRO A 74 0.35 6.06 10.87
N ILE A 75 0.93 7.03 10.16
CA ILE A 75 0.36 7.64 8.94
C ILE A 75 0.27 6.59 7.82
N LYS A 76 1.31 5.76 7.66
CA LYS A 76 1.30 4.66 6.69
C LYS A 76 0.13 3.70 6.92
N SER A 77 -0.02 3.21 8.15
CA SER A 77 -1.12 2.28 8.49
C SER A 77 -2.50 2.91 8.25
N PHE A 78 -2.65 4.20 8.56
CA PHE A 78 -3.89 4.93 8.34
C PHE A 78 -4.21 5.09 6.85
N TYR A 79 -3.23 5.54 6.05
CA TYR A 79 -3.38 5.68 4.60
C TYR A 79 -3.73 4.35 3.93
N LEU A 80 -2.99 3.28 4.25
CA LEU A 80 -3.24 1.94 3.71
C LEU A 80 -4.68 1.47 4.01
N ARG A 81 -5.21 1.73 5.21
CA ARG A 81 -6.62 1.45 5.55
C ARG A 81 -7.59 2.23 4.68
N LEU A 82 -7.36 3.53 4.46
CA LEU A 82 -8.22 4.36 3.61
C LEU A 82 -8.32 3.83 2.17
N ILE A 83 -7.22 3.32 1.63
CA ILE A 83 -7.14 2.84 0.26
C ILE A 83 -7.47 1.36 0.08
N GLY A 84 -7.81 0.63 1.15
CA GLY A 84 -8.42 -0.71 1.07
C GLY A 84 -7.80 -1.81 1.93
N ALA A 85 -6.66 -1.56 2.59
CA ALA A 85 -6.03 -2.57 3.45
C ALA A 85 -6.81 -2.83 4.73
N LYS A 86 -6.87 -4.10 5.13
CA LYS A 86 -7.44 -4.52 6.40
C LYS A 86 -6.32 -4.65 7.43
N ILE A 87 -5.98 -3.55 8.10
CA ILE A 87 -4.90 -3.51 9.09
C ILE A 87 -5.49 -3.40 10.49
N GLY A 88 -5.17 -4.37 11.34
CA GLY A 88 -5.56 -4.43 12.75
C GLY A 88 -4.95 -3.32 13.63
N LYS A 89 -5.20 -3.42 14.94
CA LYS A 89 -4.68 -2.50 15.96
C LYS A 89 -3.22 -2.85 16.30
N ASN A 90 -2.42 -1.84 16.67
CA ASN A 90 -1.02 -2.00 17.06
C ASN A 90 -0.16 -2.73 16.02
N VAL A 91 -0.44 -2.50 14.73
CA VAL A 91 0.40 -3.03 13.64
C VAL A 91 1.54 -2.08 13.37
N PHE A 92 2.77 -2.60 13.37
CA PHE A 92 3.97 -1.84 13.05
C PHE A 92 4.47 -2.21 11.64
N LEU A 93 4.68 -1.20 10.81
CA LEU A 93 5.25 -1.32 9.47
C LEU A 93 6.58 -0.55 9.44
N ALA A 94 7.69 -1.28 9.45
CA ALA A 94 9.03 -0.73 9.63
C ALA A 94 9.53 0.19 8.51
N GLY A 95 9.08 0.04 7.25
CA GLY A 95 9.59 0.84 6.12
C GLY A 95 9.76 0.04 4.84
N GLU A 96 9.53 0.69 3.69
CA GLU A 96 9.89 0.18 2.36
C GLU A 96 9.23 -1.15 1.95
N GLU A 97 8.16 -1.56 2.62
CA GLU A 97 7.46 -2.81 2.31
C GLU A 97 6.72 -2.69 0.99
N TRP A 98 6.74 -3.74 0.17
CA TRP A 98 5.92 -3.81 -1.04
C TRP A 98 4.61 -4.51 -0.71
N LEU A 99 3.50 -3.77 -0.79
CA LEU A 99 2.19 -4.21 -0.33
C LEU A 99 1.13 -4.02 -1.42
N ASP A 100 0.12 -4.90 -1.44
CA ASP A 100 -1.10 -4.73 -2.23
C ASP A 100 -2.28 -4.41 -1.32
N PRO A 101 -2.60 -3.12 -1.09
CA PRO A 101 -3.51 -2.76 -0.01
C PRO A 101 -4.90 -3.39 -0.18
N CYS A 102 -5.46 -3.44 -1.40
CA CYS A 102 -6.80 -4.01 -1.61
C CYS A 102 -6.91 -5.51 -1.28
N LEU A 103 -5.79 -6.23 -1.27
CA LEU A 103 -5.72 -7.68 -1.06
C LEU A 103 -4.98 -8.06 0.22
N LEU A 104 -4.62 -7.08 1.05
CA LEU A 104 -3.82 -7.29 2.25
C LEU A 104 -4.68 -7.25 3.52
N GLU A 105 -4.48 -8.26 4.36
CA GLU A 105 -5.05 -8.33 5.70
C GLU A 105 -3.95 -8.62 6.72
N ILE A 106 -3.84 -7.78 7.75
CA ILE A 106 -2.88 -7.91 8.85
C ILE A 106 -3.63 -7.89 10.17
N GLY A 107 -3.46 -8.92 10.98
CA GLY A 107 -4.05 -9.03 12.31
C GLY A 107 -3.47 -8.06 13.35
N ASP A 108 -4.16 -7.95 14.48
CA ASP A 108 -3.74 -7.11 15.61
C ASP A 108 -2.37 -7.52 16.19
N ASN A 109 -1.63 -6.55 16.72
CA ASN A 109 -0.34 -6.71 17.40
C ASN A 109 0.74 -7.40 16.54
N THR A 110 0.73 -7.13 15.24
CA THR A 110 1.66 -7.74 14.28
C THR A 110 2.71 -6.74 13.82
N MET A 111 3.95 -7.20 13.63
CA MET A 111 5.05 -6.39 13.11
C MET A 111 5.51 -6.90 11.75
N ILE A 112 5.65 -5.99 10.79
CA ILE A 112 6.23 -6.25 9.48
C ILE A 112 7.58 -5.57 9.40
N GLY A 113 8.63 -6.37 9.20
CA GLY A 113 9.99 -5.89 9.01
C GLY A 113 10.17 -5.11 7.71
N GLY A 114 11.21 -4.28 7.67
CA GLY A 114 11.43 -3.38 6.55
C GLY A 114 11.76 -4.12 5.26
N ARG A 115 11.38 -3.56 4.11
CA ARG A 115 11.58 -4.14 2.76
C ARG A 115 10.91 -5.51 2.55
N ALA A 116 10.02 -5.93 3.45
CA ALA A 116 9.21 -7.13 3.22
C ALA A 116 8.30 -6.92 2.01
N MET A 117 8.16 -7.94 1.17
CA MET A 117 7.27 -7.94 0.02
C MET A 117 6.13 -8.90 0.29
N ILE A 118 4.93 -8.35 0.46
CA ILE A 118 3.70 -9.09 0.77
C ILE A 118 2.70 -8.78 -0.33
N LEU A 119 2.66 -9.66 -1.34
CA LEU A 119 1.87 -9.45 -2.54
C LEU A 119 0.55 -10.21 -2.46
N GLY A 120 -0.50 -9.58 -2.97
CA GLY A 120 -1.77 -10.17 -3.33
C GLY A 120 -1.93 -10.37 -4.84
N HIS A 121 -0.96 -9.93 -5.66
CA HIS A 121 -1.01 -10.11 -7.11
C HIS A 121 0.19 -10.89 -7.67
N ILE A 122 -0.05 -11.56 -8.80
CA ILE A 122 0.99 -12.06 -9.72
C ILE A 122 0.66 -11.49 -11.08
N ALA A 123 1.62 -10.84 -11.73
CA ALA A 123 1.42 -10.15 -13.01
C ALA A 123 2.42 -10.62 -14.09
N GLU A 124 2.58 -11.94 -14.23
CA GLU A 124 3.38 -12.56 -15.30
C GLU A 124 2.59 -12.59 -16.62
N GLU A 125 2.15 -13.76 -17.08
CA GLU A 125 1.33 -13.93 -18.28
C GLU A 125 -0.12 -13.46 -18.07
N LYS A 126 -0.63 -13.67 -16.87
CA LYS A 126 -1.98 -13.29 -16.44
C LYS A 126 -1.89 -12.49 -15.15
N LEU A 127 -2.92 -11.70 -14.88
CA LEU A 127 -3.07 -11.01 -13.60
C LEU A 127 -3.84 -11.92 -12.65
N ILE A 128 -3.15 -12.54 -11.71
CA ILE A 128 -3.75 -13.34 -10.65
C ILE A 128 -3.89 -12.44 -9.44
N LEU A 129 -5.11 -12.28 -8.92
CA LEU A 129 -5.40 -11.52 -7.71
C LEU A 129 -5.90 -12.48 -6.64
N LYS A 130 -5.26 -12.49 -5.48
CA LYS A 130 -5.65 -13.32 -4.34
C LYS A 130 -5.24 -12.69 -3.02
N GLN A 131 -6.09 -12.81 -2.01
CA GLN A 131 -5.85 -12.18 -0.73
C GLN A 131 -4.66 -12.82 0.01
N THR A 132 -3.82 -11.98 0.61
CA THR A 132 -2.73 -12.39 1.49
C THR A 132 -3.05 -11.96 2.91
N LYS A 133 -3.09 -12.92 3.82
CA LYS A 133 -3.51 -12.74 5.22
C LYS A 133 -2.35 -13.04 6.16
N ILE A 134 -2.04 -12.07 7.01
CA ILE A 134 -1.10 -12.20 8.12
C ILE A 134 -1.91 -12.22 9.41
N GLY A 135 -1.65 -13.23 10.24
CA GLY A 135 -2.36 -13.44 11.50
C GLY A 135 -2.13 -12.34 12.55
N LYS A 136 -2.72 -12.56 13.73
CA LYS A 136 -2.51 -11.73 14.92
C LYS A 136 -1.26 -12.18 15.67
N ASN A 137 -0.58 -11.25 16.35
CA ASN A 137 0.63 -11.52 17.14
C ASN A 137 1.76 -12.15 16.31
N CYS A 138 1.89 -11.75 15.04
CA CYS A 138 2.94 -12.25 14.15
C CYS A 138 4.12 -11.27 14.08
N LEU A 139 5.30 -11.81 13.79
CA LEU A 139 6.46 -11.04 13.35
C LEU A 139 6.88 -11.56 11.99
N VAL A 140 6.84 -10.69 10.98
CA VAL A 140 7.40 -10.97 9.66
C VAL A 140 8.76 -10.31 9.59
N GLY A 141 9.80 -11.10 9.31
CA GLY A 141 11.17 -10.60 9.21
C GLY A 141 11.32 -9.56 8.08
N GLY A 142 12.33 -8.69 8.20
CA GLY A 142 12.69 -7.78 7.10
C GLY A 142 13.10 -8.56 5.85
N GLU A 143 12.90 -7.97 4.67
CA GLU A 143 13.22 -8.57 3.37
C GLU A 143 12.52 -9.92 3.09
N THR A 144 11.52 -10.29 3.88
CA THR A 144 10.74 -11.50 3.64
C THR A 144 9.88 -11.34 2.39
N PHE A 145 9.75 -12.41 1.62
CA PHE A 145 8.95 -12.46 0.41
C PHE A 145 7.76 -13.40 0.59
N ILE A 146 6.55 -12.85 0.59
CA ILE A 146 5.28 -13.57 0.71
C ILE A 146 4.50 -13.37 -0.58
N MET A 147 4.38 -14.45 -1.35
CA MET A 147 3.56 -14.53 -2.55
C MET A 147 2.09 -14.80 -2.19
N PRO A 148 1.12 -14.36 -3.02
CA PRO A 148 -0.26 -14.75 -2.85
C PRO A 148 -0.35 -16.27 -2.91
N ALA A 149 -1.14 -16.85 -2.00
CA ALA A 149 -1.33 -18.30 -1.98
C ALA A 149 -1.88 -18.74 -3.34
N LEU A 150 -1.16 -19.53 -4.13
CA LEU A 150 -1.73 -20.15 -5.33
C LEU A 150 -2.64 -21.31 -4.88
N LEU A 151 -3.85 -21.41 -5.43
CA LEU A 151 -4.67 -22.62 -5.34
C LEU A 151 -4.43 -23.43 -6.61
#